data_AF-A0A9Q0DB89-F1
#
_entry.id   AF-A0A9Q0DB89-F1
#
_cell.length_a   1.000
_cell.length_b   1.000
_cell.length_c   1.000
_cell.angle_alpha   90.00
_cell.angle_beta   90.00
_cell.angle_gamma   90.00
#
_symmetry.space_group_name_H-M   'P 1'
#
loop_
_entity.id
_entity.type
_entity.pdbx_description
1 polymer ?
#
loop_
_entity_poly.entity_id
_entity_poly.type
_entity_poly.pdbx_seq_one_letter_code
_entity_poly.pdbx_strand_id
1 'polypeptide(L)'
;MRSGVSGQERHEIQSKGQLVQQGYNNIVGLTSVVLMLRIKKEMLPSFRIIAYYEVSEEVVADSVWVDVTDTCMGSLEVKEENYPSFTPHQRFTYRITGDPGATVGLVAVDKGVYALNNKHHLTQKKADSPSFL
;
A
#
# COMPACT_ATOMS: atom_id res chain seq x y z
N MET A 1 46.40 5.11 -10.16
CA MET A 1 45.40 4.55 -11.08
C MET A 1 44.21 4.12 -10.23
N ARG A 2 43.08 4.84 -10.25
CA ARG A 2 41.86 4.39 -9.55
C ARG A 2 41.25 3.31 -10.43
N SER A 3 41.41 2.04 -10.02
CA SER A 3 40.70 0.93 -10.65
C SER A 3 39.21 1.25 -10.62
N GLY A 4 38.57 1.31 -11.78
CA GLY A 4 37.12 1.46 -11.85
C GLY A 4 36.50 0.25 -11.15
N VAL A 5 35.68 0.49 -10.12
CA VAL A 5 34.87 -0.57 -9.53
C VAL A 5 33.85 -0.95 -10.59
N SER A 6 34.06 -2.09 -11.24
CA SER A 6 33.04 -2.73 -12.07
C SER A 6 32.33 -3.77 -11.21
N GLY A 7 31.03 -3.62 -11.01
CA GLY A 7 30.25 -4.51 -10.14
C GLY A 7 28.78 -4.51 -10.51
N GLN A 8 28.02 -5.38 -9.86
CA GLN A 8 26.57 -5.47 -10.04
C GLN A 8 25.91 -5.21 -8.69
N GLU A 9 25.08 -4.17 -8.61
CA GLU A 9 24.24 -3.90 -7.44
C GLU A 9 22.87 -4.54 -7.66
N ARG A 10 22.41 -5.34 -6.71
CA ARG A 10 21.09 -5.96 -6.72
C ARG A 10 20.15 -5.18 -5.81
N HIS A 11 18.88 -5.11 -6.19
CA HIS A 11 17.86 -4.51 -5.35
C HIS A 11 16.58 -5.36 -5.34
N GLU A 12 15.93 -5.34 -4.18
CA GLU A 12 14.68 -6.03 -3.90
C GLU A 12 13.68 -5.06 -3.27
N ILE A 13 12.43 -5.17 -3.69
CA ILE A 13 11.30 -4.46 -3.12
C ILE A 13 10.43 -5.46 -2.39
N GLN A 14 10.33 -5.30 -1.07
CA GLN A 14 9.49 -6.15 -0.23
C GLN A 14 8.31 -5.36 0.34
N SER A 15 7.11 -5.93 0.31
CA SER A 15 5.93 -5.37 0.97
C SER A 15 5.12 -6.51 1.59
N LYS A 16 4.56 -6.28 2.78
CA LYS A 16 3.78 -7.29 3.54
C LYS A 16 4.52 -8.65 3.68
N GLY A 17 5.84 -8.59 3.83
CA GLY A 17 6.70 -9.79 3.95
C GLY A 17 6.90 -10.58 2.64
N GLN A 18 6.48 -10.06 1.49
CA GLN A 18 6.63 -10.71 0.18
C GLN A 18 7.53 -9.91 -0.75
N LEU A 19 8.24 -10.62 -1.65
CA LEU A 19 9.02 -10.01 -2.72
C LEU A 19 8.08 -9.52 -3.83
N VAL A 20 8.00 -8.20 -4.02
CA VAL A 20 7.14 -7.54 -5.02
C VAL A 20 7.89 -7.32 -6.33
N GLN A 21 9.18 -7.00 -6.25
CA GLN A 21 10.02 -6.74 -7.42
C GLN A 21 11.50 -6.99 -7.07
N GLN A 22 12.28 -7.47 -8.03
CA GLN A 22 13.73 -7.58 -7.93
C GLN A 22 14.37 -7.06 -9.21
N GLY A 23 15.59 -6.55 -9.11
CA GLY A 23 16.37 -6.09 -10.26
C GLY A 23 17.84 -5.93 -9.91
N TYR A 24 18.61 -5.47 -10.90
CA TYR A 24 20.01 -5.16 -10.72
C TYR A 24 20.45 -3.99 -11.60
N ASN A 25 21.51 -3.33 -11.21
CA ASN A 25 22.17 -2.26 -11.94
C ASN A 25 23.64 -2.61 -12.13
N ASN A 26 24.15 -2.37 -13.33
CA ASN A 26 25.59 -2.50 -13.60
C ASN A 26 26.30 -1.21 -13.18
N ILE A 27 27.26 -1.33 -12.27
CA ILE A 27 28.13 -0.24 -11.85
C ILE A 27 29.35 -0.25 -12.77
N VAL A 28 29.49 0.76 -13.63
CA VAL A 28 30.66 0.93 -14.50
C VAL A 28 31.24 2.31 -14.27
N GLY A 29 32.28 2.41 -13.42
CA GLY A 29 32.98 3.68 -13.16
C GLY A 29 32.13 4.76 -12.48
N LEU A 30 30.90 4.43 -12.05
CA LEU A 30 29.97 5.30 -11.38
C LEU A 30 30.10 5.15 -9.86
N THR A 31 30.12 6.27 -9.15
CA THR A 31 30.07 6.30 -7.68
C THR A 31 28.64 6.34 -7.12
N SER A 32 27.63 6.46 -7.99
CA SER A 32 26.21 6.52 -7.63
C SER A 32 25.35 5.92 -8.74
N VAL A 33 24.35 5.13 -8.34
CA VAL A 33 23.35 4.52 -9.21
C VAL A 33 22.00 5.11 -8.86
N VAL A 34 21.19 5.44 -9.87
CA VAL A 34 19.84 5.96 -9.68
C VAL A 34 18.83 4.89 -10.04
N LEU A 35 18.02 4.48 -9.06
CA LEU A 35 16.90 3.57 -9.26
C LEU A 35 15.60 4.36 -9.46
N MET A 36 15.01 4.30 -10.65
CA MET A 36 13.66 4.82 -10.89
C MET A 36 12.62 3.73 -10.61
N LEU A 37 11.89 3.87 -9.51
CA LEU A 37 10.85 2.93 -9.11
C LEU A 37 9.45 3.52 -9.33
N ARG A 38 8.62 2.80 -10.10
CA ARG A 38 7.19 3.12 -10.23
C ARG A 38 6.41 2.44 -9.11
N ILE A 39 5.79 3.22 -8.23
CA ILE A 39 4.97 2.70 -7.13
C ILE A 39 3.73 1.99 -7.68
N LYS A 40 3.45 0.78 -7.14
CA LYS A 40 2.29 -0.04 -7.50
C LYS A 40 1.39 -0.27 -6.27
N LYS A 41 0.16 -0.74 -6.50
CA LYS A 41 -0.83 -0.98 -5.44
C LYS A 41 -0.37 -2.03 -4.42
N GLU A 42 0.47 -2.98 -4.86
CA GLU A 42 1.01 -4.05 -4.02
C GLU A 42 2.09 -3.56 -3.05
N MET A 43 2.55 -2.31 -3.20
CA MET A 43 3.54 -1.68 -2.32
C MET A 43 2.90 -0.88 -1.17
N LEU A 44 1.56 -0.82 -1.10
CA LEU A 44 0.81 -0.18 -0.02
C LEU A 44 0.71 -1.10 1.21
N PRO A 45 0.65 -0.56 2.45
CA PRO A 45 0.81 0.86 2.78
C PRO A 45 2.28 1.30 2.80
N SER A 46 3.19 0.34 2.89
CA SER A 46 4.63 0.58 2.90
C SER A 46 5.40 -0.55 2.25
N PHE A 47 6.63 -0.25 1.86
CA PHE A 47 7.54 -1.23 1.32
C PHE A 47 8.98 -0.95 1.76
N ARG A 48 9.81 -1.97 1.71
CA ARG A 48 11.24 -1.92 2.00
C ARG A 48 12.01 -2.10 0.71
N ILE A 49 12.95 -1.18 0.45
CA ILE A 49 13.96 -1.34 -0.59
C ILE A 49 15.17 -1.93 0.10
N ILE A 50 15.66 -3.05 -0.40
CA ILE A 50 16.90 -3.68 0.06
C ILE A 50 17.85 -3.64 -1.13
N ALA A 51 19.05 -3.08 -0.95
CA ALA A 51 20.08 -3.04 -1.97
C ALA A 51 21.34 -3.70 -1.44
N TYR A 52 22.00 -4.51 -2.26
CA TYR A 52 23.21 -5.21 -1.87
C TYR A 52 24.13 -5.46 -3.06
N TYR A 53 25.42 -5.53 -2.79
CA TYR A 53 26.43 -5.95 -3.76
C TYR A 53 27.45 -6.84 -3.07
N GLU A 54 28.15 -7.62 -3.88
CA GLU A 54 29.13 -8.60 -3.45
C GLU A 54 30.51 -8.21 -3.98
N VAL A 55 31.51 -8.26 -3.11
CA VAL A 55 32.91 -8.04 -3.46
C VAL A 55 33.72 -9.20 -2.93
N SER A 56 34.15 -10.08 -3.83
CA SER A 56 34.86 -11.33 -3.49
C SER A 56 34.02 -12.24 -2.58
N GLU A 57 34.28 -12.26 -1.27
CA GLU A 57 33.55 -13.09 -0.28
C GLU A 57 32.76 -12.22 0.71
N GLU A 58 32.72 -10.90 0.51
CA GLU A 58 32.01 -9.95 1.37
C GLU A 58 30.72 -9.47 0.69
N VAL A 59 29.64 -9.44 1.47
CA VAL A 59 28.36 -8.87 1.06
C VAL A 59 28.12 -7.58 1.84
N VAL A 60 27.92 -6.49 1.11
CA VAL A 60 27.54 -5.19 1.69
C VAL A 60 26.10 -4.91 1.30
N ALA A 61 25.26 -4.65 2.30
CA ALA A 61 23.83 -4.42 2.11
C ALA A 61 23.34 -3.24 2.94
N ASP A 62 22.34 -2.55 2.40
CA ASP A 62 21.60 -1.51 3.10
C ASP A 62 20.11 -1.61 2.74
N SER A 63 19.26 -0.98 3.55
CA SER A 63 17.83 -0.96 3.29
C SER A 63 17.16 0.30 3.80
N VAL A 64 16.16 0.74 3.06
CA VAL A 64 15.31 1.86 3.45
C VAL A 64 13.85 1.42 3.47
N TRP A 65 13.09 1.95 4.43
CA TRP A 65 11.66 1.76 4.51
C TRP A 65 10.95 2.99 3.97
N VAL A 66 9.94 2.78 3.13
CA VAL A 66 9.21 3.83 2.44
C VAL A 66 7.74 3.72 2.82
N ASP A 67 7.23 4.79 3.44
CA ASP A 67 5.81 4.97 3.69
C ASP A 67 5.12 5.48 2.43
N VAL A 68 3.96 4.92 2.11
CA VAL A 68 3.16 5.32 0.95
C VAL A 68 1.77 5.68 1.46
N THR A 69 1.14 6.69 0.86
CA THR A 69 -0.18 7.10 1.28
C THR A 69 -1.20 5.95 1.23
N ASP A 70 -1.74 5.62 2.41
CA ASP A 70 -2.80 4.64 2.60
C ASP A 70 -4.01 4.97 1.72
N THR A 71 -4.22 4.14 0.70
CA THR A 71 -5.41 4.16 -0.14
C THR A 71 -5.92 2.74 -0.31
N CYS A 72 -7.22 2.60 -0.50
CA CYS A 72 -7.77 1.31 -0.89
C CYS A 72 -7.11 0.87 -2.21
N MET A 73 -6.65 -0.38 -2.29
CA MET A 73 -6.17 -0.95 -3.57
C MET A 73 -7.26 -0.89 -4.65
N GLY A 74 -8.51 -0.90 -4.23
CA GLY A 74 -9.69 -0.75 -5.04
C GLY A 74 -10.45 0.54 -4.78
N SER A 75 -11.59 0.70 -5.45
CA SER A 75 -12.54 1.78 -5.20
C SER A 75 -13.85 1.22 -4.63
N LEU A 76 -14.40 1.91 -3.64
CA LEU A 76 -15.75 1.69 -3.14
C LEU A 76 -16.36 3.02 -2.74
N GLU A 77 -17.52 3.33 -3.31
CA GLU A 77 -18.25 4.56 -3.02
C GLU A 77 -19.74 4.24 -2.85
N VAL A 78 -20.33 4.77 -1.79
CA VAL A 78 -21.77 4.70 -1.51
C VAL A 78 -22.32 6.12 -1.54
N LYS A 79 -23.19 6.41 -2.50
CA LYS A 79 -23.80 7.72 -2.72
C LYS A 79 -25.31 7.66 -2.59
N GLU A 80 -25.87 8.65 -1.92
CA GLU A 80 -27.32 8.90 -1.91
C GLU A 80 -27.72 9.55 -3.24
N GLU A 81 -28.84 9.12 -3.81
CA GLU A 81 -29.45 9.87 -4.90
C GLU A 81 -30.18 11.08 -4.30
N ASN A 82 -29.54 12.26 -4.28
CA ASN A 82 -30.07 13.58 -3.87
C ASN A 82 -31.48 13.61 -3.21
N TYR A 83 -31.54 13.35 -1.90
CA TYR A 83 -32.73 13.64 -1.08
C TYR A 83 -32.31 14.47 0.15
N PRO A 84 -32.97 15.61 0.42
CA PRO A 84 -32.62 16.48 1.55
C PRO A 84 -32.97 15.88 2.92
N SER A 85 -33.91 14.93 2.97
CA SER A 85 -34.28 14.17 4.18
C SER A 85 -35.15 12.97 3.83
N PHE A 86 -35.22 11.99 4.74
CA PHE A 86 -36.08 10.81 4.63
C PHE A 86 -37.10 10.78 5.77
N THR A 87 -38.30 10.31 5.46
CA THR A 87 -39.34 10.00 6.45
C THR A 87 -39.30 8.51 6.82
N PRO A 88 -39.79 8.11 8.00
CA PRO A 88 -39.86 6.70 8.38
C PRO A 88 -40.62 5.88 7.34
N HIS A 89 -40.10 4.70 6.99
CA HIS A 89 -40.63 3.80 5.96
C HIS A 89 -40.57 4.33 4.51
N GLN A 90 -39.98 5.50 4.28
CA GLN A 90 -39.74 5.99 2.93
C GLN A 90 -38.73 5.09 2.21
N ARG A 91 -39.06 4.71 0.98
CA ARG A 91 -38.12 4.04 0.10
C ARG A 91 -37.08 5.02 -0.40
N PHE A 92 -35.83 4.60 -0.44
CA PHE A 92 -34.70 5.37 -0.91
C PHE A 92 -33.80 4.52 -1.78
N THR A 93 -32.98 5.18 -2.60
CA THR A 93 -32.02 4.52 -3.50
C THR A 93 -30.62 5.01 -3.16
N TYR A 94 -29.70 4.05 -2.98
CA TYR A 94 -28.26 4.30 -2.91
C TYR A 94 -27.60 3.78 -4.18
N ARG A 95 -26.65 4.56 -4.71
CA ARG A 95 -25.74 4.13 -5.76
C ARG A 95 -24.46 3.60 -5.13
N ILE A 96 -24.14 2.35 -5.40
CA ILE A 96 -22.91 1.69 -4.95
C ILE A 96 -22.00 1.51 -6.16
N THR A 97 -20.79 2.06 -6.09
CA THR A 97 -19.77 1.95 -7.15
C THR A 97 -18.56 1.27 -6.57
N GLY A 98 -18.02 0.27 -7.26
CA GLY A 98 -16.76 -0.36 -6.90
C GLY A 98 -16.15 -1.14 -8.05
N ASP A 99 -15.05 -1.84 -7.79
CA ASP A 99 -14.32 -2.54 -8.85
C ASP A 99 -15.10 -3.75 -9.42
N PRO A 100 -14.92 -4.07 -10.72
CA PRO A 100 -15.58 -5.22 -11.34
C PRO A 100 -15.30 -6.53 -10.60
N GLY A 101 -16.36 -7.29 -10.29
CA GLY A 101 -16.25 -8.57 -9.58
C GLY A 101 -16.11 -8.45 -8.06
N ALA A 102 -16.09 -7.24 -7.50
CA ALA A 102 -16.07 -7.04 -6.05
C ALA A 102 -17.36 -7.55 -5.38
N THR A 103 -17.20 -8.21 -4.23
CA THR A 103 -18.33 -8.55 -3.35
C THR A 103 -18.46 -7.46 -2.29
N VAL A 104 -19.65 -6.86 -2.18
CA VAL A 104 -19.90 -5.73 -1.26
C VAL A 104 -20.86 -6.16 -0.15
N GLY A 105 -20.39 -6.12 1.10
CA GLY A 105 -21.21 -6.28 2.29
C GLY A 105 -21.76 -4.94 2.78
N LEU A 106 -23.05 -4.89 3.10
CA LEU A 106 -23.71 -3.67 3.58
C LEU A 106 -24.33 -3.89 4.96
N VAL A 107 -24.27 -2.86 5.80
CA VAL A 107 -24.95 -2.82 7.09
C VAL A 107 -25.43 -1.40 7.35
N ALA A 108 -26.64 -1.27 7.90
CA ALA A 108 -27.19 -0.01 8.38
C ALA A 108 -27.17 -0.02 9.91
N VAL A 109 -26.65 1.04 10.53
CA VAL A 109 -26.48 1.14 11.99
C VAL A 109 -27.03 2.48 12.45
N ASP A 110 -27.82 2.48 13.52
CA ASP A 110 -28.27 3.71 14.17
C ASP A 110 -27.08 4.48 14.78
N LYS A 111 -27.02 5.80 14.55
CA LYS A 111 -25.96 6.66 15.07
C LYS A 111 -25.84 6.62 16.60
N GLY A 112 -26.93 6.35 17.33
CA GLY A 112 -26.95 6.20 18.78
C GLY A 112 -26.06 5.06 19.29
N VAL A 113 -25.88 3.99 18.50
CA VAL A 113 -24.95 2.89 18.85
C VAL A 113 -23.52 3.40 18.96
N TYR A 114 -23.09 4.27 18.04
CA TYR A 114 -21.77 4.87 18.06
C TYR A 114 -21.60 5.93 19.15
N ALA A 115 -22.70 6.54 19.62
CA ALA A 115 -22.66 7.43 20.78
C ALA A 115 -22.34 6.67 22.09
N LEU A 116 -22.72 5.39 22.18
CA LEU A 116 -22.40 4.52 23.32
C LEU A 116 -20.99 3.94 23.23
N ASN A 117 -20.60 3.40 22.07
CA ASN A 117 -19.26 2.81 21.88
C ASN A 117 -18.83 2.82 20.40
N ASN A 118 -17.69 3.46 20.11
CA ASN A 118 -17.10 3.52 18.77
C ASN A 118 -15.71 2.87 18.68
N LYS A 119 -15.28 2.09 19.67
CA LYS A 119 -13.90 1.56 19.74
C LYS A 119 -13.61 0.48 18.70
N HIS A 120 -14.60 -0.35 18.36
CA HIS A 120 -14.42 -1.53 17.51
C HIS A 120 -14.94 -1.37 16.08
N HIS A 121 -15.25 -0.15 15.65
CA HIS A 121 -15.61 0.12 14.26
C HIS A 121 -14.41 -0.14 13.34
N LEU A 122 -14.59 -1.04 12.37
CA LEU A 122 -13.60 -1.35 11.35
C LEU A 122 -13.48 -0.18 10.37
N THR A 123 -12.24 0.23 10.09
CA THR A 123 -11.93 1.29 9.12
C THR A 123 -10.70 0.86 8.31
N GLN A 124 -10.53 1.41 7.11
CA GLN A 124 -9.35 1.12 6.27
C GLN A 124 -8.04 1.32 7.04
N LYS A 125 -7.93 2.43 7.76
CA LYS A 125 -6.77 2.74 8.61
C LYS A 125 -6.46 1.67 9.67
N LYS A 126 -7.47 1.01 10.22
CA LYS A 126 -7.25 -0.10 11.17
C LYS A 126 -6.77 -1.35 10.46
N ALA A 127 -7.32 -1.65 9.29
CA ALA A 127 -6.88 -2.79 8.48
C ALA A 127 -5.42 -2.66 8.00
N ASP A 128 -4.99 -1.44 7.68
CA ASP A 128 -3.60 -1.18 7.25
C ASP A 128 -2.62 -1.03 8.43
N SER A 129 -3.12 -1.01 9.68
CA SER A 129 -2.28 -0.83 10.85
C SER A 129 -1.44 -2.09 11.17
N PRO A 130 -0.22 -1.93 11.69
CA PRO A 130 0.66 -3.06 12.03
C PRO A 130 0.08 -4.03 13.07
N SER A 131 -0.93 -3.62 13.84
CA SER A 131 -1.57 -4.44 14.86
C SER A 131 -2.54 -5.50 14.31
N PHE A 132 -2.84 -5.48 13.01
CA PHE A 132 -3.68 -6.46 12.32
C PHE A 132 -2.90 -7.39 11.36
N LEU A 133 -1.59 -7.16 11.20
CA LEU A 133 -0.65 -8.01 10.44
C LEU A 133 0.27 -8.76 11.39
#